data_AF-A0A1G2R2W9-F1
#
_entry.id   AF-A0A1G2R2W9-F1
#
_cell.length_a   1.000
_cell.length_b   1.000
_cell.length_c   1.000
_cell.angle_alpha   90.00
_cell.angle_beta   90.00
_cell.angle_gamma   90.00
#
_symmetry.space_group_name_H-M   'P 1'
#
loop_
_entity.id
_entity.type
_entity.pdbx_description
1 polymer ?
#
loop_
_entity_poly.entity_id
_entity_poly.type
_entity_poly.pdbx_seq_one_letter_code
_entity_poly.pdbx_strand_id
1 'polypeptide(L)'
;MKKGLSNFYCIISLTFVFGLPAVIQGYFVFDRISIPNLLTFVVGITVIGSIWDIWATKHGKRDPVWLWQFNFRYTLGLKLFDLPIEEYLFYVASSVYVIFVWEGIKFALETGNLFMYFLLPFLGIWSFLAVVIPYLIKVKEQ
;
A
#
# COMPACT_ATOMS: atom_id res chain seq x y z
N MET A 1 2.09 -9.75 -22.92
CA MET A 1 2.16 -10.38 -21.58
C MET A 1 1.22 -11.60 -21.52
N LYS A 2 1.68 -12.80 -21.11
CA LYS A 2 0.79 -13.97 -20.88
C LYS A 2 -0.32 -13.54 -19.92
N LYS A 3 -1.59 -13.79 -20.31
CA LYS A 3 -2.82 -13.35 -19.63
C LYS A 3 -2.84 -13.58 -18.10
N GLY A 4 -2.08 -14.57 -17.61
CA GLY A 4 -1.94 -14.86 -16.18
C GLY A 4 -1.15 -13.83 -15.36
N LEU A 5 -0.06 -13.24 -15.87
CA LEU A 5 0.80 -12.36 -15.05
C LEU A 5 0.17 -10.97 -14.83
N SER A 6 -0.73 -10.56 -15.73
CA SER A 6 -1.46 -9.28 -15.67
C SER A 6 -2.32 -9.16 -14.42
N ASN A 7 -2.96 -10.26 -14.03
CA ASN A 7 -3.95 -10.26 -12.94
C ASN A 7 -3.30 -10.18 -11.55
N PHE A 8 -2.01 -10.51 -11.44
CA PHE A 8 -1.24 -10.41 -10.20
C PHE A 8 -0.49 -9.10 -10.06
N TYR A 9 -0.52 -8.23 -11.09
CA TYR A 9 0.26 -7.01 -11.09
C TYR A 9 -0.02 -6.14 -9.86
N CYS A 10 -1.29 -5.96 -9.49
CA CYS A 10 -1.66 -5.16 -8.31
C CYS A 10 -1.08 -5.75 -7.02
N ILE A 11 -1.23 -7.05 -6.79
CA ILE A 11 -0.71 -7.74 -5.59
C ILE A 11 0.82 -7.68 -5.54
N ILE A 12 1.49 -7.89 -6.68
CA ILE A 12 2.95 -7.78 -6.77
C ILE A 12 3.37 -6.35 -6.44
N SER A 13 2.73 -5.34 -7.03
CA SER A 13 3.00 -3.94 -6.70
C SER A 13 2.78 -3.64 -5.22
N LEU A 14 1.66 -4.06 -4.62
CA LEU A 14 1.39 -3.88 -3.19
C LEU A 14 2.48 -4.51 -2.32
N THR A 15 2.92 -5.71 -2.69
CA THR A 15 3.98 -6.44 -1.98
C THR A 15 5.30 -5.67 -2.06
N PHE A 16 5.72 -5.22 -3.24
CA PHE A 16 7.00 -4.53 -3.40
C PHE A 16 7.01 -3.11 -2.84
N VAL A 17 5.89 -2.40 -2.92
CA VAL A 17 5.77 -1.00 -2.50
C VAL A 17 5.55 -0.87 -1.00
N PHE A 18 4.71 -1.72 -0.41
CA PHE A 18 4.34 -1.64 1.00
C PHE A 18 4.77 -2.85 1.81
N GLY A 19 4.48 -4.06 1.31
CA GLY A 19 4.69 -5.29 2.07
C GLY A 19 6.16 -5.53 2.45
N LEU A 20 7.06 -5.51 1.46
CA LEU A 20 8.48 -5.77 1.67
C LEU A 20 9.13 -4.70 2.56
N PRO A 21 8.97 -3.38 2.31
CA PRO A 21 9.46 -2.35 3.23
C PRO A 21 8.90 -2.48 4.65
N ALA A 22 7.60 -2.80 4.80
CA ALA A 22 7.01 -3.02 6.10
C ALA A 22 7.62 -4.22 6.81
N VAL A 23 7.80 -5.37 6.15
CA VAL A 23 8.44 -6.54 6.79
C VAL A 23 9.86 -6.20 7.26
N ILE A 24 10.64 -5.50 6.43
CA ILE A 24 12.01 -5.11 6.77
C ILE A 24 12.03 -4.15 7.97
N GLN A 25 11.20 -3.10 7.97
CA GLN A 25 11.17 -2.15 9.10
C GLN A 25 10.59 -2.80 10.36
N GLY A 26 9.54 -3.60 10.19
CA GLY A 26 8.88 -4.33 11.25
C GLY A 26 9.84 -5.16 12.07
N TYR A 27 10.79 -5.83 11.42
CA TYR A 27 11.84 -6.58 12.12
C TYR A 27 12.57 -5.77 13.21
N PHE A 28 12.71 -4.46 13.05
CA PHE A 28 13.40 -3.60 14.02
C PHE A 28 12.49 -2.97 15.08
N VAL A 29 11.20 -2.81 14.78
CA VAL A 29 10.29 -2.02 15.61
C VAL A 29 9.08 -2.79 16.13
N PHE A 30 8.94 -4.07 15.79
CA PHE A 30 7.77 -4.88 16.16
C PHE A 30 7.54 -4.92 17.66
N ASP A 31 8.60 -5.06 18.46
CA ASP A 31 8.52 -5.09 19.93
C ASP A 31 8.05 -3.77 20.55
N ARG A 32 8.03 -2.69 19.77
CA ARG A 32 7.57 -1.36 20.19
C ARG A 32 6.10 -1.12 19.87
N ILE A 33 5.47 -2.01 19.11
CA ILE A 33 4.11 -1.83 18.61
C ILE A 33 3.13 -2.65 19.44
N SER A 34 2.14 -1.96 20.02
CA SER A 34 0.98 -2.61 20.61
C SER A 34 0.10 -3.20 19.50
N ILE A 35 0.10 -4.52 19.36
CA ILE A 35 -0.71 -5.25 18.37
C ILE A 35 -2.21 -4.90 18.45
N PRO A 36 -2.84 -4.80 19.64
CA PRO A 36 -4.23 -4.37 19.73
C PRO A 36 -4.49 -2.98 19.13
N ASN A 37 -3.57 -2.04 19.35
CA ASN A 37 -3.70 -0.67 18.83
C ASN A 37 -3.49 -0.63 17.31
N LEU A 38 -2.50 -1.37 16.82
CA LEU A 38 -2.26 -1.53 15.38
C LEU A 38 -3.49 -2.13 14.71
N LEU A 39 -4.03 -3.22 15.25
CA LEU A 39 -5.21 -3.89 14.69
C LEU A 39 -6.42 -2.95 14.68
N THR A 40 -6.67 -2.23 15.77
CA THR A 40 -7.77 -1.25 15.87
C THR A 40 -7.62 -0.16 14.82
N PHE A 41 -6.41 0.36 14.63
CA PHE A 41 -6.12 1.38 13.61
C PHE A 41 -6.32 0.83 12.18
N VAL A 42 -5.75 -0.33 11.88
CA VAL A 42 -5.83 -0.98 10.56
C VAL A 42 -7.28 -1.31 10.20
N VAL A 43 -8.05 -1.86 11.13
CA VAL A 43 -9.47 -2.14 10.91
C VAL A 43 -10.25 -0.84 10.71
N GLY A 44 -10.01 0.16 11.56
CA GLY A 44 -10.68 1.46 11.47
C GLY A 44 -10.46 2.15 10.12
N ILE A 45 -9.20 2.24 9.67
CA ILE A 45 -8.88 2.89 8.39
C ILE A 45 -9.39 2.07 7.21
N THR A 46 -9.34 0.74 7.28
CA THR A 46 -9.88 -0.12 6.22
C THR A 46 -11.39 0.05 6.10
N VAL A 47 -12.13 0.11 7.21
CA VAL A 47 -13.59 0.32 7.19
C VAL A 47 -13.94 1.70 6.64
N ILE A 48 -13.32 2.76 7.18
CA ILE A 48 -13.60 4.14 6.76
C ILE A 48 -13.24 4.34 5.28
N GLY A 49 -12.06 3.87 4.86
CA GLY A 49 -11.60 3.93 3.47
C GLY A 49 -12.51 3.15 2.53
N SER A 50 -12.91 1.94 2.92
CA SER A 50 -13.83 1.12 2.10
C SER A 50 -15.20 1.78 1.95
N ILE A 51 -15.77 2.38 3.01
CA ILE A 51 -17.05 3.09 2.91
C ILE A 51 -16.92 4.25 1.91
N TRP A 52 -15.82 4.98 1.98
CA TRP A 52 -15.53 6.09 1.09
C TRP A 52 -15.42 5.64 -0.38
N ASP A 53 -14.69 4.55 -0.63
CA ASP A 53 -14.53 4.00 -1.99
C ASP A 53 -15.81 3.37 -2.54
N ILE A 54 -16.62 2.71 -1.69
CA ILE A 54 -17.95 2.22 -2.09
C ILE A 54 -18.85 3.39 -2.47
N TRP A 55 -18.81 4.48 -1.70
CA TRP A 55 -19.58 5.68 -2.01
C TRP A 55 -19.10 6.30 -3.34
N ALA A 56 -17.78 6.39 -3.54
CA ALA A 56 -17.17 6.96 -4.74
C ALA A 56 -17.49 6.15 -6.00
N THR A 57 -17.40 4.82 -5.92
CA THR A 57 -17.69 3.94 -7.07
C THR A 57 -19.15 4.02 -7.53
N LYS A 58 -20.08 4.37 -6.64
CA LYS A 58 -21.51 4.53 -6.95
C LYS A 58 -21.86 5.85 -7.64
N HIS A 59 -21.09 6.92 -7.46
CA HIS A 59 -21.38 8.23 -8.08
C HIS A 59 -21.00 8.32 -9.56
N GLY A 60 -20.28 7.33 -10.08
CA GLY A 60 -20.04 7.18 -11.53
C GLY A 60 -19.25 8.32 -12.19
N LYS A 61 -19.14 8.27 -13.52
CA LYS A 61 -18.30 9.21 -14.32
C LYS A 61 -18.82 10.65 -14.40
N ARG A 62 -19.93 10.97 -13.74
CA ARG A 62 -20.61 12.28 -13.83
C ARG A 62 -20.25 13.19 -12.66
N ASP A 63 -19.51 12.70 -11.67
CA ASP A 63 -18.99 13.53 -10.59
C ASP A 63 -17.72 14.27 -11.07
N PRO A 64 -17.74 15.61 -11.21
CA PRO A 64 -16.59 16.39 -11.66
C PRO A 64 -15.47 16.44 -10.62
N VAL A 65 -15.72 15.99 -9.38
CA VAL A 65 -14.75 16.04 -8.29
C VAL A 65 -13.91 14.76 -8.21
N TRP A 66 -14.31 13.68 -8.88
CA TRP A 66 -13.72 12.35 -8.67
C TRP A 66 -12.89 11.81 -9.83
N LEU A 67 -11.61 11.52 -9.53
CA LEU A 67 -10.58 11.12 -10.50
C LEU A 67 -10.17 9.63 -10.40
N TRP A 68 -10.67 8.88 -9.42
CA TRP A 68 -10.20 7.51 -9.17
C TRP A 68 -11.03 6.47 -9.94
N GLN A 69 -10.48 5.98 -11.05
CA GLN A 69 -11.05 4.88 -11.82
C GLN A 69 -10.17 3.63 -11.71
N PHE A 70 -10.75 2.54 -11.20
CA PHE A 70 -10.05 1.27 -11.15
C PHE A 70 -9.91 0.62 -12.51
N ASN A 71 -8.68 0.24 -12.85
CA ASN A 71 -8.45 -0.59 -14.01
C ASN A 71 -8.60 -2.07 -13.64
N PHE A 72 -9.83 -2.57 -13.76
CA PHE A 72 -10.21 -3.96 -13.48
C PHE A 72 -9.42 -5.01 -14.29
N ARG A 73 -8.63 -4.62 -15.29
CA ARG A 73 -7.78 -5.56 -16.07
C ARG A 73 -6.54 -6.03 -15.31
N TYR A 74 -6.17 -5.36 -14.21
CA TYR A 74 -4.95 -5.67 -13.43
C TYR A 74 -5.26 -6.19 -12.02
N THR A 75 -6.53 -6.48 -11.75
CA THR A 75 -6.98 -7.11 -10.50
C THR A 75 -7.24 -8.59 -10.72
N LEU A 76 -7.33 -9.36 -9.64
CA LEU A 76 -7.70 -10.76 -9.59
C LEU A 76 -9.14 -11.01 -10.07
N GLY A 77 -9.97 -9.96 -10.15
CA GLY A 77 -11.38 -10.04 -10.52
C GLY A 77 -12.31 -10.44 -9.37
N LEU A 78 -11.79 -10.70 -8.17
CA LEU A 78 -12.58 -10.87 -6.95
C LEU A 78 -13.09 -9.52 -6.46
N LYS A 79 -14.38 -9.44 -6.14
CA LYS A 79 -15.02 -8.22 -5.64
C LYS A 79 -15.78 -8.46 -4.34
N LEU A 80 -15.74 -7.47 -3.46
CA LEU A 80 -16.54 -7.38 -2.25
C LEU A 80 -17.19 -5.99 -2.21
N PHE A 81 -18.52 -5.92 -2.11
CA PHE A 81 -19.29 -4.66 -2.20
C PHE A 81 -18.90 -3.79 -3.40
N ASP A 82 -18.77 -4.40 -4.57
CA ASP A 82 -18.36 -3.77 -5.85
C ASP A 82 -16.92 -3.25 -5.91
N LEU A 83 -16.16 -3.32 -4.81
CA LEU A 83 -14.73 -3.01 -4.77
C LEU A 83 -13.88 -4.26 -5.02
N PRO A 84 -12.78 -4.15 -5.79
CA PRO A 84 -11.77 -5.20 -5.87
C PRO A 84 -11.19 -5.53 -4.48
N ILE A 85 -10.89 -6.80 -4.22
CA ILE A 85 -10.30 -7.22 -2.94
C ILE A 85 -8.95 -6.52 -2.66
N GLU A 86 -8.25 -6.13 -3.73
CA GLU A 86 -6.98 -5.44 -3.67
C GLU A 86 -7.05 -4.07 -2.97
N GLU A 87 -8.22 -3.43 -2.93
CA GLU A 87 -8.39 -2.15 -2.22
C GLU A 87 -8.32 -2.33 -0.71
N TYR A 88 -8.98 -3.38 -0.22
CA TYR A 88 -8.89 -3.74 1.18
C TYR A 88 -7.44 -4.12 1.54
N LEU A 89 -6.75 -4.84 0.66
CA LEU A 89 -5.34 -5.17 0.85
C LEU A 89 -4.44 -3.92 0.80
N PHE A 90 -4.76 -2.94 -0.05
CA PHE A 90 -4.07 -1.66 -0.11
C PHE A 90 -4.19 -0.91 1.22
N TYR A 91 -5.39 -0.78 1.78
CA TYR A 91 -5.58 -0.14 3.09
C TYR A 91 -4.81 -0.84 4.19
N VAL A 92 -4.86 -2.17 4.24
CA VAL A 92 -4.13 -2.96 5.25
C VAL A 92 -2.61 -2.80 5.08
N ALA A 93 -2.08 -2.99 3.88
CA ALA A 93 -0.64 -2.93 3.63
C ALA A 93 -0.07 -1.52 3.84
N SER A 94 -0.75 -0.49 3.33
CA SER A 94 -0.31 0.89 3.45
C SER A 94 -0.39 1.40 4.89
N SER A 95 -1.44 1.06 5.64
CA SER A 95 -1.56 1.47 7.05
C SER A 95 -0.50 0.81 7.94
N VAL A 96 -0.24 -0.49 7.79
CA VAL A 96 0.86 -1.18 8.49
C VAL A 96 2.20 -0.54 8.13
N TYR A 97 2.46 -0.31 6.83
CA TYR A 97 3.67 0.34 6.35
C TYR A 97 3.87 1.71 7.01
N VAL A 98 2.85 2.57 7.04
CA VAL A 98 2.95 3.92 7.64
C VAL A 98 3.27 3.85 9.13
N ILE A 99 2.61 2.95 9.88
CA ILE A 99 2.90 2.80 11.31
C ILE A 99 4.34 2.33 11.53
N PHE A 100 4.83 1.38 10.72
CA PHE A 100 6.19 0.87 10.87
C PHE A 100 7.24 1.92 10.50
N VAL A 101 6.99 2.74 9.49
CA VAL A 101 7.83 3.90 9.15
C VAL A 101 7.88 4.87 10.32
N TRP A 102 6.73 5.20 10.89
CA TRP A 102 6.65 6.12 12.03
C TRP A 102 7.42 5.61 13.24
N GLU A 103 7.23 4.35 13.61
CA GLU A 103 7.99 3.72 14.70
C GLU A 103 9.48 3.62 14.38
N GLY A 104 9.84 3.39 13.12
CA GLY A 104 11.21 3.41 12.64
C GLY A 104 11.88 4.77 12.82
N ILE A 105 11.17 5.86 12.49
CA ILE A 105 11.64 7.23 12.71
C ILE A 105 11.85 7.49 14.20
N LYS A 106 10.87 7.16 15.05
CA LYS A 106 11.01 7.33 16.50
C LYS A 106 12.19 6.53 17.06
N PHE A 107 12.35 5.28 16.64
CA PHE A 107 13.46 4.44 17.06
C PHE A 107 14.82 5.03 16.64
N ALA A 108 14.95 5.54 15.41
CA ALA A 108 16.17 6.20 14.94
C ALA A 108 16.52 7.46 15.76
N LEU A 109 15.51 8.28 16.07
CA LEU A 109 15.67 9.50 16.87
C LEU A 109 16.07 9.19 18.32
N GLU A 110 15.41 8.23 18.97
CA GLU A 110 15.64 7.89 20.38
C GLU A 110 16.99 7.19 20.61
N THR A 111 17.39 6.31 19.69
CA THR A 111 18.61 5.50 19.86
C THR A 111 19.84 6.11 19.21
N GLY A 112 19.67 7.12 18.35
CA GLY A 112 20.74 7.63 17.50
C GLY A 112 21.27 6.59 16.51
N ASN A 113 20.49 5.55 16.19
CA ASN A 113 20.93 4.43 15.36
C ASN A 113 21.11 4.88 13.89
N LEU A 114 22.37 5.09 13.50
CA LEU A 114 22.78 5.50 12.15
C LEU A 114 22.25 4.55 11.06
N PHE A 115 22.19 3.25 11.32
CA PHE A 115 21.68 2.30 10.33
C PHE A 115 20.22 2.60 9.96
N MET A 116 19.38 2.93 10.95
CA MET A 116 17.98 3.27 10.70
C MET A 116 17.81 4.58 9.93
N TYR A 117 18.67 5.57 10.17
CA TYR A 117 18.69 6.80 9.39
C TYR A 117 18.97 6.57 7.90
N PHE A 118 19.73 5.53 7.55
CA PHE A 118 19.95 5.14 6.14
C PHE A 118 18.88 4.20 5.61
N LEU A 119 18.39 3.28 6.44
CA LEU A 119 17.38 2.29 6.02
C LEU A 119 16.06 2.96 5.63
N LEU A 120 15.58 3.94 6.40
CA LEU A 120 14.31 4.62 6.14
C LEU A 120 14.25 5.31 4.77
N PRO A 121 15.20 6.21 4.40
CA PRO A 121 15.20 6.82 3.07
C PRO A 121 15.46 5.80 1.98
N PHE A 122 16.30 4.78 2.21
CA PHE A 122 16.50 3.70 1.25
C PHE A 122 15.20 2.97 0.92
N LEU A 123 14.41 2.61 1.93
CA LEU A 123 13.12 1.96 1.73
C LEU A 123 12.10 2.88 1.07
N GLY A 124 12.11 4.18 1.38
CA GLY A 124 11.30 5.17 0.67
C GLY A 124 11.65 5.26 -0.82
N ILE A 125 12.94 5.28 -1.15
CA ILE A 125 13.43 5.25 -2.54
C ILE A 125 13.03 3.93 -3.21
N TRP A 126 13.15 2.80 -2.52
CA TRP A 126 12.70 1.51 -3.02
C TRP A 126 11.23 1.51 -3.39
N SER A 127 10.34 1.96 -2.48
CA SER A 127 8.90 2.04 -2.74
C SER A 127 8.60 2.94 -3.95
N PHE A 128 9.31 4.07 -4.07
CA PHE A 128 9.18 4.96 -5.23
C PHE A 128 9.59 4.28 -6.54
N LEU A 129 10.77 3.64 -6.57
CA LEU A 129 11.26 2.92 -7.75
C LEU A 129 10.36 1.74 -8.13
N ALA A 130 9.80 1.04 -7.15
CA ALA A 130 8.87 -0.06 -7.34
C ALA A 130 7.57 0.37 -8.04
N VAL A 131 7.17 1.64 -7.94
CA VAL A 131 6.06 2.22 -8.70
C VAL A 131 6.52 2.76 -10.06
N VAL A 132 7.60 3.55 -10.07
CA VAL A 132 8.02 4.31 -11.25
C VAL A 132 8.58 3.41 -12.35
N ILE A 133 9.39 2.40 -12.03
CA ILE A 133 10.02 1.55 -13.03
C ILE A 133 8.96 0.80 -13.86
N PRO A 134 7.98 0.08 -13.26
CA PRO A 134 6.93 -0.56 -14.03
C PRO A 134 6.10 0.42 -14.87
N TYR A 135 5.84 1.62 -14.34
CA TYR A 135 5.12 2.67 -15.07
C TYR A 135 5.87 3.11 -16.32
N LEU A 136 7.17 3.42 -16.21
CA LEU A 136 8.01 3.86 -17.33
C LEU A 136 8.19 2.78 -18.41
N ILE A 137 8.30 1.51 -18.00
CA ILE A 137 8.41 0.38 -18.96
C ILE A 137 7.13 0.28 -19.79
N LYS A 138 5.97 0.39 -19.14
CA LYS A 138 4.67 0.24 -19.79
C LYS A 138 4.33 1.38 -20.75
N VAL A 139 4.73 2.61 -20.43
CA VAL A 139 4.55 3.76 -21.34
C VAL A 139 5.32 3.57 -22.66
N LYS A 140 6.44 2.84 -22.66
CA LYS A 140 7.20 2.54 -23.89
C LYS A 140 6.54 1.48 -24.78
N GLU A 141 5.60 0.71 -24.27
CA GLU A 141 4.90 -0.35 -25.02
C GLU A 141 3.59 0.13 -25.68
N GLN A 142 3.18 1.38 -25.45
CA GLN A 142 1.98 2.01 -26.00
C GLN A 142 2.34 2.99 -27.11
#